data_AF-A0A950FCK4-F1
#
_entry.id   AF-A0A950FCK4-F1
#
_cell.length_a   1.000
_cell.length_b   1.000
_cell.length_c   1.000
_cell.angle_alpha   90.00
_cell.angle_beta   90.00
_cell.angle_gamma   90.00
#
_symmetry.space_group_name_H-M   'P 1'
#
loop_
_entity.id
_entity.type
_entity.pdbx_description
1 polymer ?
#
loop_
_entity_poly.entity_id
_entity_poly.type
_entity_poly.pdbx_seq_one_letter_code
_entity_poly.pdbx_strand_id
1 'polypeptide(L)'
;MRKALLLVWIIVAYWSSTSLPVFAAGPNSYQVTGPVLEVSDSMIAVQKGKDRWEIGRDSSTKIDGDLKVGSKVTIKYRMIATSVQVKPEKGSKQAK
;
A
#
# COMPACT_ATOMS: atom_id res chain seq x y z
N MET A 1 39.81 5.87 -37.19
CA MET A 1 39.27 4.55 -36.75
C MET A 1 39.11 4.44 -35.23
N ARG A 2 40.12 4.78 -34.41
CA ARG A 2 40.02 4.70 -32.94
C ARG A 2 38.97 5.62 -32.28
N LYS A 3 38.78 6.85 -32.81
CA LYS A 3 37.76 7.80 -32.30
C LYS A 3 36.32 7.40 -32.68
N ALA A 4 36.14 6.73 -33.83
CA ALA A 4 34.85 6.16 -34.24
C ALA A 4 34.50 4.91 -33.42
N LEU A 5 35.49 4.08 -33.07
CA LEU A 5 35.30 2.96 -32.14
C LEU A 5 34.90 3.41 -30.72
N LEU A 6 35.47 4.51 -30.22
CA LEU A 6 35.15 5.03 -28.88
C LEU A 6 33.74 5.64 -28.79
N LEU A 7 33.24 6.24 -29.88
CA LEU A 7 31.87 6.78 -29.93
C LEU A 7 30.81 5.66 -30.01
N VAL A 8 31.11 4.54 -30.66
CA VAL A 8 30.21 3.37 -30.69
C VAL A 8 30.09 2.70 -29.31
N TRP A 9 31.16 2.71 -28.50
CA TRP A 9 31.10 2.18 -27.13
C TRP A 9 30.29 3.04 -26.15
N ILE A 10 30.26 4.36 -26.35
CA ILE A 10 29.45 5.27 -25.51
C ILE A 10 27.95 5.12 -25.84
N ILE A 11 27.60 4.82 -27.09
CA ILE A 11 26.21 4.59 -27.50
C ILE A 11 25.70 3.21 -27.03
N VAL A 12 26.58 2.20 -26.98
CA VAL A 12 26.24 0.86 -26.44
C VAL A 12 26.14 0.87 -24.90
N ALA A 13 26.96 1.67 -24.19
CA ALA A 13 26.86 1.81 -22.74
C ALA A 13 25.59 2.57 -22.29
N TYR A 14 25.02 3.40 -23.15
CA TYR A 14 23.79 4.16 -22.88
C TYR A 14 22.50 3.34 -23.05
N TRP A 15 22.63 2.06 -23.40
CA TRP A 15 21.51 1.11 -23.56
C TRP A 15 21.48 0.02 -22.49
N SER A 16 22.27 0.16 -21.42
CA SER A 16 22.21 -0.75 -20.29
C SER A 16 21.37 -0.16 -19.16
N SER A 17 20.18 -0.74 -19.01
CA SER A 17 19.45 -0.82 -17.75
C SER A 17 18.60 0.38 -17.34
N THR A 18 17.52 0.62 -18.08
CA THR A 18 16.26 1.09 -17.46
C THR A 18 15.39 -0.13 -17.12
N SER A 19 15.77 -0.86 -16.07
CA SER A 19 14.80 -1.75 -15.43
C SER A 19 13.79 -0.88 -14.71
N LEU A 20 12.66 -0.60 -15.36
CA LEU A 20 11.51 -0.03 -14.67
C LEU A 20 11.11 -1.01 -13.56
N PRO A 21 11.04 -0.60 -12.28
CA PRO A 21 10.46 -1.45 -11.27
C PRO A 21 9.01 -1.69 -11.69
N VAL A 22 8.71 -2.91 -12.11
CA VAL A 22 7.35 -3.40 -12.22
C VAL A 22 6.82 -3.40 -10.79
N PHE A 23 6.14 -2.34 -10.40
CA PHE A 23 5.37 -2.33 -9.16
C PHE A 23 4.33 -3.45 -9.32
N ALA A 24 4.51 -4.52 -8.55
CA ALA A 24 3.50 -5.55 -8.42
C ALA A 24 2.16 -4.86 -8.14
N ALA A 25 1.13 -5.16 -8.94
CA ALA A 25 -0.23 -4.65 -8.77
C ALA A 25 -0.84 -5.23 -7.49
N GLY A 26 -0.35 -4.76 -6.34
CA GLY A 26 -0.94 -5.05 -5.04
C GLY A 26 -2.30 -4.36 -4.90
N PRO A 27 -3.10 -4.74 -3.90
CA PRO A 27 -4.39 -4.11 -3.66
C PRO A 27 -4.23 -2.60 -3.52
N ASN A 28 -5.21 -1.86 -4.06
CA ASN A 28 -5.21 -0.41 -4.07
C ASN A 28 -4.90 0.14 -2.67
N SER A 29 -3.99 1.12 -2.60
CA SER A 29 -3.76 1.86 -1.37
C SER A 29 -4.92 2.84 -1.16
N TYR A 30 -5.58 2.72 -0.02
CA TYR A 30 -6.63 3.63 0.42
C TYR A 30 -6.05 4.67 1.38
N GLN A 31 -6.83 5.73 1.63
CA GLN A 31 -6.46 6.73 2.61
C GLN A 31 -7.66 7.14 3.46
N VAL A 32 -7.38 7.45 4.72
CA VAL A 32 -8.31 8.10 5.63
C VAL A 32 -7.62 9.27 6.30
N THR A 33 -8.31 10.42 6.38
CA THR A 33 -7.79 11.63 7.02
C THR A 33 -8.73 12.07 8.11
N GLY A 34 -8.19 12.35 9.29
CA GLY A 34 -8.98 12.73 10.46
C GLY A 34 -8.12 13.04 11.68
N PRO A 35 -8.70 13.64 12.73
CA PRO A 35 -8.04 13.70 14.03
C PRO A 35 -7.92 12.29 14.62
N VAL A 36 -6.77 12.00 15.22
CA VAL A 36 -6.52 10.76 15.95
C VAL A 36 -7.35 10.74 17.22
N LEU A 37 -8.04 9.64 17.44
CA LEU A 37 -8.82 9.38 18.65
C LEU A 37 -8.06 8.50 19.63
N GLU A 38 -7.27 7.56 19.11
CA GLU A 38 -6.54 6.56 19.90
C GLU A 38 -5.31 6.06 19.14
N VAL A 39 -4.24 5.73 19.87
CA VAL A 39 -3.04 5.09 19.35
C VAL A 39 -2.67 3.96 20.29
N SER A 40 -2.44 2.78 19.73
CA SER A 40 -1.88 1.62 20.43
C SER A 40 -0.77 0.98 19.59
N ASP A 41 -0.16 -0.07 20.13
CA ASP A 41 0.89 -0.81 19.43
C ASP A 41 0.37 -1.52 18.17
N SER A 42 -0.93 -1.87 18.15
CA SER A 42 -1.55 -2.65 17.07
C SER A 42 -2.56 -1.86 16.23
N MET A 43 -2.95 -0.65 16.64
CA MET A 43 -4.03 0.10 15.97
C MET A 43 -3.89 1.62 16.08
N ILE A 44 -4.40 2.34 15.08
CA ILE A 44 -4.63 3.79 15.11
C ILE A 44 -6.10 4.06 14.79
N ALA A 45 -6.79 4.79 15.66
CA ALA A 45 -8.17 5.19 15.43
C ALA A 45 -8.25 6.67 15.01
N VAL A 46 -9.02 6.98 13.97
CA VAL A 46 -9.26 8.36 13.50
C VAL A 46 -10.75 8.63 13.31
N GLN A 47 -11.15 9.89 13.49
CA GLN A 47 -12.51 10.34 13.18
C GLN A 47 -12.64 10.71 11.71
N LYS A 48 -13.56 10.08 10.98
CA LYS A 48 -13.90 10.45 9.59
C LYS A 48 -15.38 10.78 9.52
N GLY A 49 -15.70 12.08 9.41
CA GLY A 49 -17.08 12.53 9.50
C GLY A 49 -17.66 12.19 10.88
N LYS A 50 -18.71 11.37 10.94
CA LYS A 50 -19.30 10.88 12.19
C LYS A 50 -18.81 9.48 12.61
N ASP A 51 -18.01 8.82 11.77
CA ASP A 51 -17.57 7.44 12.00
C ASP A 51 -16.17 7.39 12.61
N ARG A 52 -15.97 6.41 13.48
CA ARG A 52 -14.65 6.01 13.99
C ARG A 52 -14.04 4.96 13.06
N TRP A 53 -12.86 5.24 12.55
CA TRP A 53 -12.10 4.34 11.68
C TRP A 53 -10.91 3.77 12.42
N GLU A 54 -10.81 2.46 12.47
CA GLU A 54 -9.71 1.74 13.13
C GLU A 54 -8.83 1.09 12.09
N ILE A 55 -7.54 1.43 12.12
CA ILE A 55 -6.54 0.96 11.16
C ILE A 55 -5.49 0.18 11.92
N GLY A 56 -5.33 -1.09 11.57
CA GLY A 56 -4.26 -1.92 12.11
C GLY A 56 -2.88 -1.36 11.75
N ARG A 57 -1.95 -1.42 12.70
CA ARG A 57 -0.53 -1.12 12.51
C ARG A 57 0.33 -2.21 13.12
N ASP A 58 1.58 -2.23 12.71
CA ASP A 58 2.63 -3.09 13.22
C ASP A 58 3.96 -2.33 13.26
N SER A 59 5.04 -3.01 13.67
CA SER A 59 6.38 -2.43 13.76
C SER A 59 6.96 -1.98 12.41
N SER A 60 6.39 -2.41 11.28
CA SER A 60 6.79 -1.99 9.93
C SER A 60 6.06 -0.72 9.47
N THR A 61 5.03 -0.29 10.20
CA THR A 61 4.24 0.90 9.88
C THR A 61 5.08 2.15 10.09
N LYS A 62 5.48 2.79 8.98
CA LYS A 62 6.21 4.04 8.99
C LYS A 62 5.34 5.18 9.54
N ILE A 63 5.83 5.84 10.59
CA ILE A 63 5.22 7.06 11.14
C ILE A 63 6.14 8.23 10.79
N ASP A 64 5.64 9.16 9.98
CA ASP A 64 6.31 10.40 9.67
C ASP A 64 5.71 11.52 10.55
N GLY A 65 6.45 11.96 11.58
CA GLY A 65 6.05 13.05 12.49
C GLY A 65 5.57 12.60 13.87
N ASP A 66 4.93 13.53 14.61
CA ASP A 66 4.48 13.33 15.99
C ASP A 66 3.03 12.80 16.03
N LEU A 67 2.90 11.47 16.02
CA LEU A 67 1.60 10.78 16.12
C LEU A 67 1.12 10.74 17.57
N LYS A 68 0.09 11.52 17.86
CA LYS A 68 -0.59 11.58 19.17
C LYS A 68 -2.08 11.82 19.01
N VAL A 69 -2.84 11.54 20.07
CA VAL A 69 -4.28 11.82 20.12
C VAL A 69 -4.54 13.31 19.86
N GLY A 70 -5.57 13.61 19.07
CA GLY A 70 -5.93 14.95 18.63
C GLY A 70 -5.21 15.44 17.36
N SER A 71 -4.05 14.88 17.01
CA SER A 71 -3.35 15.26 15.77
C SER A 71 -4.19 14.91 14.55
N LYS A 72 -4.28 15.83 13.58
CA LYS A 72 -4.88 15.54 12.27
C LYS A 72 -3.87 14.79 11.41
N VAL A 73 -4.19 13.57 11.02
CA VAL A 73 -3.30 12.69 10.24
C VAL A 73 -3.99 12.19 8.99
N THR A 74 -3.20 11.79 7.99
CA THR A 74 -3.65 11.00 6.84
C THR A 74 -2.96 9.64 6.92
N ILE A 75 -3.75 8.58 7.06
CA ILE A 75 -3.27 7.20 7.12
C ILE A 75 -3.47 6.57 5.75
N LYS A 76 -2.37 6.07 5.17
CA LYS A 76 -2.42 5.22 3.98
C LYS A 76 -2.47 3.76 4.42
N TYR A 77 -3.42 2.99 3.92
CA TYR A 77 -3.61 1.60 4.33
C TYR A 77 -4.04 0.72 3.15
N ARG A 78 -3.91 -0.59 3.33
CA ARG A 78 -4.45 -1.60 2.40
C ARG A 78 -5.55 -2.38 3.10
N MET A 79 -6.63 -2.64 2.39
CA MET A 79 -7.67 -3.55 2.86
C MET A 79 -7.29 -4.97 2.46
N ILE A 80 -7.06 -5.82 3.46
CA ILE A 80 -6.59 -7.20 3.25
C ILE A 80 -7.63 -8.14 3.85
N ALA A 81 -8.08 -9.12 3.06
CA ALA A 81 -8.92 -10.19 3.57
C ALA A 81 -8.11 -11.09 4.50
N THR A 82 -8.60 -11.30 5.72
CA THR A 82 -7.95 -12.17 6.72
C THR A 82 -8.47 -13.60 6.66
N SER A 83 -9.71 -13.80 6.24
CA SER A 83 -10.32 -15.11 6.00
C SER A 83 -11.46 -14.97 5.00
N VAL A 84 -11.64 -15.98 4.15
CA VAL A 84 -12.75 -16.07 3.19
C VAL A 84 -13.43 -17.41 3.37
N GLN A 85 -14.70 -17.39 3.76
CA GLN A 85 -15.54 -18.57 3.83
C GLN A 85 -16.62 -18.48 2.76
N VAL A 86 -16.60 -19.40 1.80
CA VAL A 86 -17.63 -19.51 0.77
C VAL A 86 -18.89 -20.10 1.41
N LYS A 87 -19.98 -19.33 1.39
CA LYS A 87 -21.30 -19.81 1.84
C LYS A 87 -22.06 -20.37 0.63
N PRO A 88 -22.80 -21.49 0.79
CA PRO A 88 -23.58 -22.04 -0.31
C PRO A 88 -24.64 -21.03 -0.76
N GLU A 89 -24.75 -20.85 -2.06
CA GLU A 89 -25.86 -20.10 -2.65
C GLU A 89 -27.14 -20.91 -2.45
N LYS A 90 -28.20 -20.29 -1.92
CA LYS A 90 -29.53 -20.91 -1.86
C LYS A 90 -30.06 -21.09 -3.28
N GLY A 91 -29.70 -22.18 -3.96
CA GLY A 91 -30.31 -22.52 -5.26
C GLY A 91 -29.52 -23.44 -6.19
N SER A 92 -28.22 -23.68 -6.01
CA SER A 92 -27.49 -24.56 -6.92
C SER A 92 -27.67 -26.02 -6.52
N LYS A 93 -28.64 -26.70 -7.14
CA LYS A 93 -28.65 -28.18 -7.22
C LYS A 93 -27.30 -28.61 -7.79
N GLN A 94 -26.54 -29.36 -6.99
CA GLN A 94 -25.34 -30.07 -7.46
C GLN A 94 -25.72 -30.91 -8.69
N ALA A 95 -25.21 -30.50 -9.86
CA ALA A 95 -25.09 -31.42 -10.98
C ALA A 95 -24.04 -32.46 -10.60
N LYS A 96 -24.47 -33.71 -10.59
CA LYS A 96 -23.71 -34.89 -10.22
C LYS A 96 -22.69 -35.24 -11.30
#